data_AF-A0A920DYW5-F1
#
_entry.id   AF-A0A920DYW5-F1
#
_cell.length_a   1.000
_cell.length_b   1.000
_cell.length_c   1.000
_cell.angle_alpha   90.00
_cell.angle_beta   90.00
_cell.angle_gamma   90.00
#
_symmetry.space_group_name_H-M   'P 1'
#
loop_
_entity.id
_entity.type
_entity.pdbx_description
1 polymer ?
#
loop_
_entity_poly.entity_id
_entity_poly.type
_entity_poly.pdbx_seq_one_letter_code
_entity_poly.pdbx_strand_id
1 'polypeptide(L)' 'MQTLSSMPYEKQIQKASETLYIYAPLAHRIGLYNIKTELEDLGLKYTDPDTYDEISKNLLKVKKIRIIHKKI' A
#
# COMPACT_ATOMS: atom_id res chain seq x y z
N MET A 1 -2.65 1.03 10.97
CA MET A 1 -3.21 0.61 9.68
C MET A 1 -3.88 -0.76 9.71
N GLN A 2 -3.38 -1.74 10.47
CA GLN A 2 -3.92 -3.12 10.42
C GLN A 2 -5.37 -3.29 10.93
N THR A 3 -5.85 -2.38 11.78
CA THR A 3 -7.22 -2.38 12.33
C THR A 3 -8.13 -1.32 11.71
N LEU A 4 -7.69 -0.66 10.64
CA LEU A 4 -8.43 0.46 10.05
C LEU A 4 -9.76 0.03 9.45
N SER A 5 -9.87 -1.22 9.00
CA SER A 5 -11.09 -1.81 8.44
C SER A 5 -12.30 -1.80 9.38
N SER A 6 -12.08 -1.74 10.70
CA SER A 6 -13.16 -1.72 11.71
C SER A 6 -13.71 -0.30 11.98
N MET A 7 -13.13 0.74 11.39
CA MET A 7 -13.53 2.14 11.60
C MET A 7 -14.52 2.62 10.53
N PRO A 8 -15.29 3.70 10.76
CA PRO A 8 -16.09 4.33 9.72
C PRO A 8 -15.22 4.85 8.56
N TYR A 9 -15.72 4.77 7.33
CA TYR A 9 -14.99 5.11 6.09
C TYR A 9 -14.28 6.46 6.15
N GLU A 10 -14.95 7.50 6.62
CA GLU A 10 -14.38 8.85 6.75
C GLU A 10 -13.11 8.87 7.64
N LYS A 11 -13.15 8.14 8.76
CA LYS A 11 -11.98 8.01 9.65
C LYS A 11 -10.87 7.17 9.03
N GLN A 12 -11.22 6.16 8.22
CA GLN A 12 -10.22 5.39 7.46
C GLN A 12 -9.47 6.31 6.49
N ILE A 13 -10.19 7.11 5.71
CA ILE A 13 -9.61 8.07 4.76
C ILE A 13 -8.73 9.09 5.47
N GLN A 14 -9.21 9.67 6.57
CA GLN A 14 -8.45 10.66 7.34
C GLN A 14 -7.13 10.08 7.86
N LYS A 15 -7.17 8.90 8.49
CA LYS A 15 -5.98 8.24 9.03
C LYS A 15 -5.03 7.75 7.94
N ALA A 16 -5.56 7.30 6.80
CA ALA A 16 -4.76 6.90 5.66
C ALA A 16 -4.04 8.09 5.03
N SER A 17 -4.73 9.21 4.90
CA SER A 17 -4.15 10.47 4.41
C SER A 17 -3.04 10.96 5.35
N GLU A 18 -3.28 11.00 6.67
CA GLU A 18 -2.26 11.34 7.67
C GLU A 18 -1.01 10.44 7.55
N THR A 19 -1.22 9.16 7.30
CA THR A 19 -0.14 8.20 7.13
C THR A 19 0.70 8.43 5.89
N LEU A 20 0.07 8.74 4.75
CA LEU A 20 0.78 9.05 3.52
C LEU A 20 1.55 10.36 3.59
N TYR A 21 0.96 11.39 4.21
CA TYR A 21 1.57 12.72 4.25
C TYR A 21 2.60 12.91 5.37
N ILE A 22 2.47 12.20 6.49
CA ILE A 22 3.32 12.40 7.67
C ILE A 22 4.19 11.16 7.94
N TYR A 23 3.57 9.99 8.14
CA TYR A 23 4.28 8.82 8.64
C TYR A 23 5.16 8.14 7.58
N ALA A 24 4.73 8.03 6.32
CA ALA A 24 5.54 7.46 5.25
C ALA A 24 6.80 8.31 4.95
N PRO A 25 6.73 9.65 4.81
CA PRO A 25 7.91 10.50 4.69
C PRO A 25 8.81 10.44 5.91
N LEU A 26 8.24 10.33 7.11
CA LEU A 26 9.03 10.17 8.33
C LEU A 26 9.81 8.86 8.31
N ALA A 27 9.16 7.74 8.00
CA ALA A 27 9.80 6.42 7.87
C ALA A 27 10.94 6.43 6.83
N HIS A 28 10.74 7.14 5.72
CA HIS A 28 11.80 7.35 4.74
C HIS A 28 13.00 8.11 5.32
N ARG A 29 12.76 9.22 6.03
CA ARG A 29 13.82 10.06 6.62
C ARG A 29 14.68 9.32 7.64
N ILE A 30 14.10 8.37 8.37
CA ILE A 30 14.81 7.57 9.38
C ILE A 30 15.35 6.23 8.83
N GLY A 31 15.27 6.02 7.51
CA GLY A 31 15.83 4.83 6.84
C GLY A 31 15.01 3.55 6.99
N LEU A 32 13.76 3.62 7.44
CA LEU A 32 12.87 2.47 7.59
C LEU A 32 12.10 2.19 6.30
N TYR A 33 12.81 1.78 5.25
CA TYR A 33 12.24 1.57 3.91
C TYR A 33 11.13 0.51 3.86
N ASN A 34 11.27 -0.59 4.60
CA ASN A 34 10.24 -1.64 4.62
C ASN A 34 8.91 -1.12 5.20
N ILE A 35 8.98 -0.35 6.30
CA ILE A 35 7.81 0.25 6.93
C ILE A 35 7.22 1.33 6.02
N LYS A 36 8.07 2.17 5.40
CA LYS A 36 7.62 3.16 4.42
C LYS A 36 6.76 2.52 3.33
N THR A 37 7.26 1.45 2.70
CA THR A 37 6.53 0.74 1.64
C THR A 37 5.22 0.16 2.16
N GLU A 38 5.20 -0.45 3.34
CA GLU A 38 3.95 -0.98 3.93
C GLU A 38 2.93 0.14 4.22
N LEU A 39 3.38 1.29 4.71
CA LEU A 39 2.52 2.45 4.97
C LEU A 39 1.97 3.06 3.67
N GLU A 40 2.78 3.11 2.61
CA GLU A 40 2.35 3.59 1.29
C GLU A 40 1.31 2.66 0.66
N ASP A 41 1.54 1.35 0.69
CA ASP A 41 0.58 0.35 0.17
C ASP A 41 -0.75 0.41 0.94
N LEU A 42 -0.70 0.43 2.27
CA LEU A 42 -1.91 0.51 3.09
C LEU A 42 -2.60 1.85 2.95
N GLY A 43 -1.85 2.95 2.85
CA GLY A 43 -2.40 4.28 2.61
C GLY A 43 -3.18 4.33 1.30
N LEU A 44 -2.56 3.88 0.21
CA LEU A 44 -3.18 3.86 -1.12
C LEU A 44 -4.44 3.00 -1.15
N LYS A 45 -4.42 1.83 -0.51
CA LYS A 45 -5.58 0.94 -0.41
C LYS A 45 -6.83 1.62 0.12
N TYR A 46 -6.68 2.53 1.08
CA TYR A 46 -7.82 3.23 1.67
C TYR A 46 -8.14 4.54 0.95
N THR A 47 -7.16 5.30 0.48
CA THR A 47 -7.40 6.60 -0.17
C THR A 47 -7.85 6.48 -1.62
N ASP A 48 -7.38 5.46 -2.34
CA ASP A 48 -7.71 5.21 -3.75
C ASP A 48 -7.76 3.69 -4.03
N PRO A 49 -8.88 3.04 -3.67
CA PRO A 49 -9.02 1.59 -3.79
C PRO A 49 -9.03 1.11 -5.25
N ASP A 50 -9.53 1.92 -6.18
CA ASP A 50 -9.60 1.55 -7.60
C ASP A 50 -8.19 1.44 -8.20
N THR A 51 -7.35 2.46 -7.96
CA THR A 51 -5.95 2.45 -8.38
C THR A 51 -5.17 1.32 -7.70
N TYR A 52 -5.40 1.11 -6.40
CA TYR A 52 -4.77 0.01 -5.66
C TYR A 52 -5.09 -1.37 -6.26
N ASP A 53 -6.35 -1.60 -6.63
CA ASP A 53 -6.81 -2.86 -7.23
C ASP A 53 -6.23 -3.06 -8.63
N GLU A 54 -6.10 -2.00 -9.42
CA GLU A 54 -5.45 -2.06 -10.74
C GLU A 54 -3.96 -2.45 -10.61
N ILE A 55 -3.23 -1.77 -9.73
CA ILE A 55 -1.81 -2.06 -9.47
C ILE A 55 -1.65 -3.50 -8.97
N SER A 56 -2.50 -3.92 -8.02
CA SER A 56 -2.49 -5.28 -7.48
C SER A 56 -2.70 -6.34 -8.58
N LYS A 57 -3.67 -6.11 -9.49
CA LYS A 57 -3.90 -7.00 -10.64
C LYS A 57 -2.70 -7.05 -11.58
N ASN A 58 -2.08 -5.91 -11.88
CA ASN A 58 -0.91 -5.84 -12.75
C ASN A 58 0.32 -6.53 -12.14
N LEU A 59 0.55 -6.36 -10.83
CA LEU A 59 1.61 -7.06 -10.10
C LEU A 59 1.43 -8.58 -10.14
N LEU A 60 0.19 -9.07 -10.00
CA LEU A 60 -0.10 -10.51 -10.11
C LEU A 60 0.18 -11.06 -11.51
N LYS A 61 -0.14 -10.29 -12.57
CA LYS A 61 0.19 -10.67 -13.95
C LYS A 61 1.70 -10.79 -14.14
N VAL A 62 2.47 -9.79 -13.70
CA VAL A 62 3.94 -9.79 -13.81
C VAL A 62 4.57 -10.95 -13.02
N LYS A 63 4.09 -11.21 -11.80
CA LYS A 63 4.56 -12.35 -10.98
C LYS A 63 4.32 -13.69 -11.68
N LYS A 64 3.16 -13.90 -12.31
CA LYS A 64 2.88 -15.12 -13.10
C LYS A 64 3.86 -15.28 -14.26
N ILE A 65 4.14 -14.22 -15.01
CA ILE A 65 5.10 -14.24 -16.13
C ILE A 65 6.51 -14.60 -15.65
N ARG A 66 6.96 -14.01 -14.53
CA ARG A 66 8.27 -14.28 -13.95
C ARG A 66 8.42 -15.72 -13.46
N ILE A 67 7.36 -16.31 -12.91
CA ILE A 67 7.36 -17.72 -12.49
C ILE A 67 7.45 -18.65 -13.70
N ILE A 68 6.74 -18.35 -14.79
CA ILE A 68 6.80 -19.14 -16.03
C ILE A 68 8.22 -19.13 -16.62
N HIS A 69 8.86 -17.95 -16.69
CA HIS A 69 10.23 -17.83 -17.21
C HIS A 69 11.30 -18.51 -16.34
N LYS A 70 11.05 -18.69 -15.04
CA LYS A 70 11.97 -19.40 -14.13
C LYS A 70 11.82 -20.93 -14.17
N LYS A 71 10.80 -21.44 -14.86
CA LYS A 71 10.42 -22.86 -14.89
C LYS A 71 10.71 -23.54 -16.24
N ILE A 72 11.24 -22.78 -17.20
CA ILE A 72 11.83 -23.21 -18.46
C ILE A 72 13.35 -23.15 -18.28
#